data_AF-A0A932J200-F1
#
_entry.id   AF-A0A932J200-F1
#
_cell.length_a   1.000
_cell.length_b   1.000
_cell.length_c   1.000
_cell.angle_alpha   90.00
_cell.angle_beta   90.00
_cell.angle_gamma   90.00
#
_symmetry.space_group_name_H-M   'P 1'
#
loop_
_entity.id
_entity.type
_entity.pdbx_description
1 polymer ?
#
loop_
_entity_poly.entity_id
_entity_poly.type
_entity_poly.pdbx_seq_one_letter_code
_entity_poly.pdbx_strand_id
1 'polypeptide(L)'
;MQGGKGDVQFDGNVQLSISGLQNGKSVMMLFPDAKSNDADKYKISFKHYQRLEGILTIPDGWTVKTVQARVLEKGQLRTQQSANL
;
A
#
# COMPACT_ATOMS: atom_id res chain seq x y z
N MET A 1 -13.56 24.09 30.36
CA MET A 1 -13.83 23.11 29.28
C MET A 1 -12.57 22.97 28.45
N GLN A 2 -11.72 21.99 28.76
CA GLN A 2 -10.53 21.69 27.96
C GLN A 2 -10.92 20.52 27.05
N GLY A 3 -11.42 20.84 25.86
CA GLY A 3 -11.77 19.85 24.84
C GLY A 3 -10.48 19.24 24.30
N GLY A 4 -10.05 18.13 24.89
CA GLY A 4 -9.02 17.29 24.30
C GLY A 4 -9.47 16.96 22.89
N LYS A 5 -8.68 17.38 21.88
CA LYS A 5 -8.82 16.86 20.52
C LYS A 5 -8.91 15.35 20.65
N GLY A 6 -10.09 14.80 20.40
CA GLY A 6 -10.35 13.37 20.53
C GLY A 6 -9.24 12.63 19.80
N ASP A 7 -8.67 11.63 20.46
CA ASP A 7 -7.64 10.78 19.89
C ASP A 7 -8.08 10.32 18.50
N VAL A 8 -7.50 10.92 17.46
CA VAL A 8 -7.88 10.63 16.08
C VAL A 8 -7.17 9.34 15.71
N GLN A 9 -7.90 8.23 15.85
CA GLN A 9 -7.50 6.96 15.28
C GLN A 9 -7.67 7.03 13.76
N PHE A 10 -6.63 6.63 13.03
CA PHE A 10 -6.72 6.44 11.60
C PHE A 10 -7.17 5.01 11.32
N ASP A 11 -8.18 4.84 10.46
CA ASP A 11 -8.65 3.53 9.99
C ASP A 11 -8.75 3.53 8.46
N GLY A 12 -7.89 2.76 7.81
CA GLY A 12 -7.80 2.77 6.37
C GLY A 12 -7.16 1.51 5.80
N ASN A 13 -6.66 1.63 4.58
CA ASN A 13 -5.99 0.54 3.91
C ASN A 13 -4.82 1.04 3.05
N VAL A 14 -3.81 0.20 2.89
CA VAL A 14 -2.72 0.43 1.95
C VAL A 14 -3.05 -0.28 0.64
N GLN A 15 -2.70 0.35 -0.47
CA GLN A 15 -2.57 -0.31 -1.76
C GLN A 15 -1.14 -0.13 -2.27
N LEU A 16 -0.57 -1.18 -2.85
CA LEU A 16 0.76 -1.13 -3.45
C LEU A 16 0.63 -1.33 -4.95
N SER A 17 1.30 -0.49 -5.73
CA SER A 17 1.42 -0.62 -7.18
C SER A 17 2.90 -0.83 -7.51
N ILE A 18 3.20 -1.96 -8.15
CA ILE A 18 4.56 -2.32 -8.55
C ILE A 18 4.60 -2.28 -10.07
N SER A 19 5.43 -1.40 -10.61
CA SER A 19 5.64 -1.26 -12.04
C SER A 19 7.05 -1.72 -12.41
N GLY A 20 7.17 -2.39 -13.53
CA GLY A 20 8.43 -2.94 -13.99
C GLY A 20 8.38 -3.37 -15.45
N LEU A 21 9.37 -4.17 -15.82
CA LEU A 21 9.46 -4.80 -17.13
C LEU A 21 9.40 -6.32 -16.97
N GLN A 22 8.63 -6.99 -17.82
CA GLN A 22 8.69 -8.44 -18.00
C GLN A 22 8.99 -8.71 -19.48
N ASN A 23 10.10 -9.39 -19.76
CA ASN A 23 10.56 -9.63 -21.13
C ASN A 23 10.59 -8.35 -22.00
N GLY A 24 11.04 -7.23 -21.41
CA GLY A 24 11.13 -5.92 -22.07
C GLY A 24 9.81 -5.16 -22.19
N LYS A 25 8.68 -5.72 -21.75
CA LYS A 25 7.36 -5.05 -21.80
C LYS A 25 7.00 -4.47 -20.44
N SER A 26 6.46 -3.25 -20.43
CA SER A 26 5.95 -2.63 -19.21
C SER A 26 4.79 -3.42 -18.62
N VAL A 27 4.90 -3.72 -17.34
CA VAL A 27 3.92 -4.47 -16.57
C VAL A 27 3.68 -3.79 -15.23
N MET A 28 2.48 -3.96 -14.70
CA MET A 28 2.08 -3.41 -13.40
C MET A 28 1.32 -4.48 -12.61
N MET A 29 1.59 -4.55 -11.31
CA MET A 29 0.88 -5.39 -10.36
C MET A 29 0.31 -4.52 -9.24
N LEU A 30 -0.90 -4.85 -8.79
CA LEU A 30 -1.59 -4.17 -7.70
C LEU A 30 -1.77 -5.13 -6.53
N PHE A 31 -1.55 -4.62 -5.31
CA PHE A 31 -1.75 -5.34 -4.07
C PHE A 31 -2.72 -4.57 -3.16
N PRO A 32 -3.66 -5.26 -2.47
CA PRO A 32 -3.95 -6.69 -2.61
C PRO A 32 -4.45 -7.05 -4.02
N ASP A 33 -4.13 -8.26 -4.48
CA ASP A 33 -4.72 -8.77 -5.73
C ASP A 33 -6.23 -8.90 -5.52
N ALA A 34 -7.02 -8.36 -6.44
CA ALA A 34 -8.48 -8.42 -6.39
C ALA A 34 -9.02 -9.86 -6.36
N LYS A 35 -8.24 -10.84 -6.82
CA LYS A 35 -8.58 -12.28 -6.77
C LYS A 35 -8.11 -12.96 -5.47
N SER A 36 -7.27 -12.30 -4.68
CA SER A 36 -6.79 -12.84 -3.40
C SER A 36 -7.76 -12.52 -2.27
N ASN A 37 -7.88 -13.42 -1.30
CA ASN A 37 -8.62 -13.17 -0.06
C ASN A 37 -7.77 -12.44 1.01
N ASP A 38 -6.70 -11.76 0.57
CA ASP A 38 -5.70 -11.15 1.45
C ASP A 38 -5.98 -9.67 1.76
N ALA A 39 -7.11 -9.12 1.30
CA ALA A 39 -7.44 -7.71 1.45
C ALA A 39 -7.36 -7.21 2.91
N ASP A 40 -7.69 -8.07 3.88
CA ASP A 40 -7.63 -7.74 5.31
C ASP A 40 -6.20 -7.49 5.80
N LYS A 41 -5.18 -8.12 5.20
CA LYS A 41 -3.76 -7.91 5.56
C LYS A 41 -3.25 -6.50 5.22
N TYR A 42 -3.98 -5.78 4.38
CA TYR A 42 -3.65 -4.43 3.95
C TYR A 42 -4.47 -3.36 4.66
N LYS A 43 -5.38 -3.74 5.55
CA LYS A 43 -6.05 -2.81 6.46
C LYS A 43 -5.06 -2.33 7.51
N ILE A 44 -5.06 -1.04 7.77
CA ILE A 44 -4.19 -0.40 8.76
C ILE A 44 -5.04 0.41 9.71
N SER A 45 -4.72 0.31 10.99
CA SER A 45 -5.35 1.12 12.02
C SER A 45 -4.27 1.55 13.00
N PHE A 46 -4.10 2.85 13.17
CA PHE A 46 -3.07 3.37 14.05
C PHE A 46 -3.49 4.69 14.69
N LYS A 47 -3.05 4.84 15.93
CA LYS A 47 -3.23 6.03 16.76
C LYS A 47 -1.92 6.82 16.92
N HIS A 48 -0.82 6.08 16.88
CA HIS A 48 0.55 6.58 16.91
C HIS A 48 1.33 6.00 15.74
N TYR A 49 2.59 6.41 15.59
CA TYR A 49 3.44 5.85 14.55
C TYR A 49 3.52 4.32 14.64
N GLN A 50 3.25 3.65 13.53
CA GLN A 50 3.42 2.22 13.37
C GLN A 50 4.21 1.95 12.09
N ARG A 51 5.24 1.12 12.21
CA ARG A 51 5.97 0.58 11.06
C ARG A 51 5.30 -0.71 10.63
N LEU A 52 5.02 -0.81 9.33
CA LEU A 52 4.48 -2.01 8.70
C LEU A 52 5.57 -2.62 7.81
N GLU A 53 5.69 -3.93 7.87
CA GLU A 53 6.65 -4.69 7.07
C GLU A 53 5.92 -5.86 6.40
N GLY A 54 6.42 -6.27 5.26
CA GLY A 54 5.83 -7.35 4.50
C GLY A 54 6.75 -7.80 3.37
N ILE A 55 6.45 -8.99 2.86
CA ILE A 55 7.14 -9.59 1.72
C ILE A 55 6.12 -9.72 0.60
N LEU A 56 6.46 -9.22 -0.59
CA LEU A 56 5.67 -9.39 -1.79
C LEU A 56 6.41 -10.29 -2.75
N THR A 57 5.77 -11.39 -3.13
CA THR A 57 6.30 -12.27 -4.16
C THR A 57 6.02 -11.66 -5.53
N ILE A 58 7.08 -11.42 -6.29
CA ILE A 58 6.99 -10.95 -7.66
C ILE A 58 7.22 -12.15 -8.60
N PRO A 59 6.46 -12.28 -9.70
CA PRO A 59 6.67 -13.37 -10.65
C PRO A 59 8.07 -13.34 -11.27
N ASP A 60 8.55 -14.51 -11.68
CA ASP A 60 9.82 -14.65 -12.37
C ASP A 60 9.87 -13.84 -13.68
N GLY A 61 11.06 -13.33 -14.01
CA GLY A 61 11.31 -12.55 -15.22
C GLY A 61 10.88 -11.08 -15.13
N TRP A 62 10.42 -10.62 -13.97
CA TRP A 62 10.15 -9.20 -13.73
C TRP A 62 11.41 -8.45 -13.28
N THR A 63 11.67 -7.31 -13.90
CA THR A 63 12.58 -6.28 -13.41
C THR A 63 11.74 -5.16 -12.82
N VAL A 64 11.70 -5.06 -11.49
CA VAL A 64 10.99 -3.97 -10.80
C VAL A 64 11.68 -2.64 -11.08
N LYS A 65 10.89 -1.59 -11.34
CA LYS A 65 11.38 -0.22 -11.58
C LYS A 65 10.84 0.79 -10.59
N THR A 66 9.56 0.65 -10.22
CA THR A 66 8.92 1.56 -9.27
C THR A 66 7.98 0.80 -8.37
N VAL A 67 8.03 1.13 -7.07
CA VAL A 67 7.05 0.69 -6.08
C VAL A 67 6.35 1.93 -5.55
N GLN A 68 5.03 1.97 -5.64
CA GLN A 68 4.21 3.04 -5.11
C GLN A 68 3.30 2.50 -4.01
N ALA A 69 3.33 3.13 -2.84
CA ALA A 69 2.38 2.92 -1.77
C ALA A 69 1.33 4.02 -1.78
N ARG A 70 0.06 3.64 -1.65
CA ARG A 70 -1.10 4.53 -1.53
C ARG A 70 -1.82 4.22 -0.23
N VAL A 71 -2.03 5.23 0.60
CA VAL A 71 -2.82 5.10 1.83
C VAL A 71 -4.19 5.68 1.55
N LEU A 72 -5.22 4.88 1.76
CA LEU A 72 -6.61 5.27 1.59
C LEU A 72 -7.34 5.26 2.93
N GLU A 73 -8.24 6.21 3.11
CA GLU A 73 -9.18 6.25 4.24
C GLU A 73 -10.59 6.38 3.66
N LYS A 74 -11.49 5.44 4.00
CA LYS A 74 -12.86 5.40 3.45
C LYS A 74 -12.88 5.48 1.91
N GLY A 75 -11.91 4.85 1.26
CA GLY A 75 -11.76 4.84 -0.20
C GLY A 75 -11.14 6.11 -0.82
N GLN A 76 -10.85 7.14 -0.03
CA GLN A 76 -10.17 8.35 -0.51
C GLN A 76 -8.66 8.26 -0.33
N LEU A 77 -7.90 8.60 -1.36
CA LEU A 77 -6.44 8.71 -1.28
C LEU A 77 -6.07 9.81 -0.27
N ARG A 78 -5.34 9.44 0.77
CA ARG A 78 -4.78 10.38 1.76
C ARG A 78 -3.37 10.79 1.43
N THR A 79 -2.55 9.82 1.03
CA THR A 79 -1.18 10.07 0.61
C THR A 79 -0.71 8.96 -0.29
N GLN A 80 0.33 9.24 -1.06
CA GLN A 80 1.06 8.25 -1.81
C GLN A 80 2.54 8.57 -1.80
N GLN A 81 3.36 7.55 -1.85
CA GLN A 81 4.81 7.67 -1.96
C GLN A 81 5.33 6.64 -2.96
N SER A 82 6.30 7.04 -3.77
CA SER A 82 6.97 6.15 -4.71
C SER A 82 8.45 6.05 -4.41
N ALA A 83 9.00 4.85 -4.60
CA ALA A 83 10.43 4.57 -4.63
C ALA A 83 10.79 3.99 -6.00
N ASN A 84 11.86 4.50 -6.59
CA ASN A 84 12.42 3.95 -7.83
C ASN A 84 13.60 3.04 -7.49
N LEU A 85 13.77 1.98 -8.28
CA LEU A 85 14.81 0.95 -8.16
C LEU A 85 15.62 0.89 -9.45
#